data_AF-A0A7J8VYP2-F1
#
_entry.id   AF-A0A7J8VYP2-F1
#
_cell.length_a   1.000
_cell.length_b   1.000
_cell.length_c   1.000
_cell.angle_alpha   90.00
_cell.angle_beta   90.00
_cell.angle_gamma   90.00
#
_symmetry.space_group_name_H-M   'P 1'
#
loop_
_entity.id
_entity.type
_entity.pdbx_description
1 polymer ?
#
loop_
_entity_poly.entity_id
_entity_poly.type
_entity_poly.pdbx_seq_one_letter_code
_entity_poly.pdbx_strand_id
1 'polypeptide(L)' 'MNQATSILTPVMDPYDIPQAIKVLNSMLEEVPEASLLYFFSPKLLLNKDKPIMLLSINPKIRALWLKVKMEDS' A
#
# COMPACT_ATOMS: atom_id res chain seq x y z
N MET A 1 4.84 33.01 -31.67
CA MET A 1 5.30 32.34 -30.43
C MET A 1 4.19 31.39 -30.03
N ASN A 2 4.32 30.10 -30.37
CA ASN A 2 3.26 29.13 -30.10
C ASN A 2 3.48 28.57 -28.70
N GLN A 3 2.59 28.92 -27.77
CA GLN A 3 2.51 28.28 -26.45
C GLN A 3 2.06 26.83 -26.67
N ALA A 4 3.01 25.91 -26.71
CA ALA A 4 2.74 24.50 -26.54
C ALA A 4 2.44 24.27 -25.06
N THR A 5 1.17 24.23 -24.70
CA THR A 5 0.68 23.69 -23.42
C THR A 5 1.01 22.20 -23.41
N SER A 6 2.18 21.85 -22.87
CA SER A 6 2.46 20.48 -22.49
C SER A 6 1.47 20.12 -21.36
N ILE A 7 0.41 19.40 -21.71
CA ILE A 7 -0.41 18.71 -20.73
C ILE A 7 0.50 17.63 -20.15
N LEU A 8 1.18 17.99 -19.06
CA LEU A 8 1.83 17.04 -18.16
C LEU A 8 0.72 16.19 -17.56
N THR A 9 0.31 15.15 -18.27
CA THR A 9 -0.26 13.98 -17.59
C THR A 9 0.81 13.59 -16.58
N PRO A 10 0.52 13.61 -15.26
CA PRO A 10 1.48 13.12 -14.30
C PRO A 10 1.76 11.68 -14.70
N VAL A 11 3.00 11.38 -15.07
CA VAL A 11 3.45 10.00 -15.17
C VAL A 11 3.37 9.51 -13.73
N MET A 12 2.22 8.92 -13.37
CA MET A 12 2.07 8.23 -12.10
C MET A 12 3.13 7.14 -12.10
N ASP A 13 4.09 7.23 -11.18
CA ASP A 13 5.04 6.15 -11.00
C ASP A 13 4.21 4.88 -10.72
N PRO A 14 4.34 3.82 -11.52
CA PRO A 14 3.62 2.57 -11.28
C PRO A 14 3.92 1.97 -9.90
N TYR A 15 4.97 2.44 -9.22
CA TYR A 15 5.37 2.06 -7.87
C TYR A 15 5.20 3.15 -6.81
N ASP A 16 4.44 4.21 -7.11
CA ASP A 16 4.12 5.24 -6.13
C ASP A 16 3.40 4.63 -4.92
N ILE A 17 3.83 5.00 -3.72
CA ILE A 17 3.31 4.48 -2.44
C ILE A 17 1.77 4.53 -2.38
N PRO A 18 1.09 5.63 -2.75
CA PRO A 18 -0.38 5.67 -2.76
C PRO A 18 -1.02 4.63 -3.67
N GLN A 19 -0.41 4.35 -4.83
CA GLN A 19 -0.91 3.37 -5.79
C GLN A 19 -0.72 1.95 -5.25
N ALA A 20 0.42 1.66 -4.63
CA ALA A 20 0.67 0.37 -4.01
C ALA A 20 -0.27 0.09 -2.82
N ILE A 21 -0.59 1.10 -2.00
CA ILE A 21 -1.59 0.99 -0.95
C ILE A 21 -2.98 0.72 -1.53
N LYS A 22 -3.34 1.40 -2.63
CA LYS A 22 -4.62 1.18 -3.31
C LYS A 22 -4.76 -0.25 -3.82
N VAL A 23 -3.71 -0.79 -4.46
CA VAL A 23 -3.67 -2.19 -4.93
C VAL A 23 -3.75 -3.17 -3.76
N LEU A 24 -2.98 -2.94 -2.68
CA LEU A 24 -3.05 -3.79 -1.49
C LEU A 24 -4.47 -3.80 -0.88
N ASN A 25 -5.14 -2.65 -0.86
CA ASN A 25 -6.50 -2.55 -0.33
C ASN A 25 -7.53 -3.27 -1.23
N SER A 26 -7.37 -3.24 -2.55
CA SER A 26 -8.29 -3.92 -3.48
C SER A 26 -8.11 -5.43 -3.47
N MET A 27 -6.90 -5.93 -3.18
CA MET A 27 -6.65 -7.35 -3.07
C MET A 27 -7.52 -8.03 -2.01
N LEU A 28 -8.13 -7.30 -1.06
CA LEU A 28 -8.87 -7.92 0.06
C LEU A 28 -10.10 -8.67 -0.46
N GLU A 29 -10.59 -8.25 -1.61
CA GLU A 29 -11.71 -8.83 -2.31
C GLU A 29 -11.29 -10.04 -3.17
N GLU A 30 -10.03 -10.08 -3.62
CA GLU A 30 -9.54 -11.07 -4.60
C GLU A 30 -8.66 -12.18 -3.98
N VAL A 31 -8.02 -11.90 -2.83
CA VAL A 31 -7.04 -12.77 -2.20
C VAL A 31 -7.55 -13.22 -0.83
N PRO A 32 -7.49 -14.53 -0.49
CA PRO A 32 -7.87 -15.01 0.82
C PRO A 32 -7.11 -14.32 1.96
N GLU A 33 -7.80 -13.95 3.04
CA GLU A 33 -7.20 -13.25 4.20
C GLU A 33 -6.01 -14.02 4.82
N ALA A 34 -5.97 -15.35 4.69
CA ALA A 34 -4.88 -16.21 5.17
C ALA A 34 -3.65 -16.26 4.22
N SER A 35 -3.68 -15.53 3.11
CA SER A 35 -2.57 -15.53 2.15
C SER A 35 -1.34 -14.83 2.71
N LEU A 36 -0.18 -15.44 2.51
CA LEU A 36 1.13 -14.85 2.85
C LEU A 36 1.35 -13.49 2.18
N LEU A 37 0.68 -13.21 1.06
CA LEU A 37 0.71 -11.91 0.40
C LEU A 37 0.26 -10.77 1.34
N TYR A 38 -0.77 -10.98 2.16
CA TYR A 38 -1.19 -9.99 3.15
C TYR A 38 -0.17 -9.76 4.26
N PHE A 39 0.59 -10.80 4.57
CA PHE A 39 1.60 -10.73 5.61
C PHE A 39 2.84 -9.97 5.14
N PHE A 40 3.28 -10.23 3.90
CA PHE A 40 4.48 -9.61 3.35
C PHE A 40 4.25 -8.18 2.86
N SER A 41 3.08 -7.86 2.31
CA SER A 41 2.82 -6.55 1.69
C SER A 41 2.98 -5.38 2.66
N PRO A 42 2.49 -5.42 3.91
CA PRO A 42 2.74 -4.36 4.88
C PRO A 42 4.22 -4.30 5.28
N LYS A 43 4.94 -5.43 5.41
CA LYS A 43 6.40 -5.41 5.70
C LYS A 43 7.20 -4.76 4.55
N LEU A 44 6.76 -4.92 3.31
CA LEU A 44 7.40 -4.37 2.11
C LEU A 44 7.05 -2.90 1.87
N LEU A 45 5.78 -2.56 2.03
CA LEU A 45 5.27 -1.23 1.71
C LEU A 45 5.52 -0.27 2.87
N LEU A 46 5.30 -0.69 4.12
CA LEU A 46 5.34 0.22 5.24
C LEU A 46 6.76 0.69 5.54
N ASN A 47 7.02 1.94 5.18
CA ASN A 47 8.15 2.65 5.75
C ASN A 47 7.88 2.89 7.25
N LYS A 48 8.75 2.33 8.10
CA LYS A 48 8.66 2.45 9.58
C LYS A 48 8.70 3.90 10.06
N ASP A 49 9.29 4.79 9.27
CA ASP A 49 9.47 6.22 9.59
C ASP A 49 8.26 7.06 9.16
N LYS A 50 7.28 6.46 8.47
CA LYS A 50 6.09 7.16 7.94
C LYS A 50 4.81 6.53 8.49
N PRO A 51 4.42 6.84 9.74
CA PRO A 51 3.25 6.24 10.39
C PRO A 51 1.92 6.50 9.66
N ILE A 52 1.84 7.61 8.92
CA ILE A 52 0.68 7.96 8.08
C ILE A 52 0.37 6.84 7.07
N MET A 53 1.40 6.14 6.61
CA MET A 53 1.28 5.09 5.61
C MET A 53 0.61 3.81 6.16
N LEU A 54 0.76 3.54 7.45
CA LEU A 54 0.06 2.44 8.14
C LEU A 54 -1.42 2.75 8.33
N LEU A 55 -1.75 4.02 8.54
CA LEU A 55 -3.13 4.47 8.77
C LEU A 55 -3.97 4.48 7.49
N SER A 56 -3.34 4.58 6.32
CA SER A 56 -3.99 4.56 5.00
C SER A 56 -4.24 3.16 4.44
N ILE A 57 -3.76 2.11 5.11
CA ILE A 57 -4.07 0.70 4.78
C ILE A 57 -5.41 0.30 5.41
N ASN A 58 -6.12 -0.61 4.76
CA ASN A 58 -7.36 -1.19 5.26
C ASN A 58 -7.21 -1.68 6.72
N PRO A 59 -8.16 -1.35 7.62
CA PRO A 59 -8.06 -1.69 9.04
C PRO A 59 -7.95 -3.19 9.31
N LYS A 60 -8.53 -4.07 8.47
CA LYS A 60 -8.40 -5.53 8.61
C LYS A 60 -6.97 -6.00 8.35
N ILE A 61 -6.36 -5.52 7.27
CA ILE A 61 -4.96 -5.83 6.92
C ILE A 61 -4.02 -5.33 8.01
N ARG A 62 -4.27 -4.12 8.52
CA ARG A 62 -3.52 -3.55 9.65
C ARG A 62 -3.62 -4.41 10.91
N ALA A 63 -4.81 -4.89 11.24
CA ALA A 63 -5.02 -5.76 12.40
C ALA A 63 -4.27 -7.11 12.26
N LEU A 64 -4.33 -7.72 11.07
CA LEU A 64 -3.60 -8.95 10.77
C LEU A 64 -2.08 -8.77 10.92
N TRP A 65 -1.52 -7.68 10.37
CA TRP A 65 -0.10 -7.39 10.51
C TRP A 65 0.32 -7.17 11.96
N LEU A 66 -0.47 -6.42 12.73
CA LEU A 66 -0.21 -6.17 14.15
C LEU A 66 -0.21 -7.47 14.96
N LYS A 67 -1.18 -8.35 14.69
CA LYS A 67 -1.28 -9.65 15.35
C LYS A 67 -0.01 -10.48 15.14
N VAL A 68 0.42 -10.65 13.90
CA VAL A 68 1.63 -11.44 13.61
C VAL A 68 2.89 -10.76 14.17
N LYS A 69 2.96 -9.43 14.15
CA LYS A 69 4.10 -8.72 14.76
C LYS A 69 4.20 -8.91 16.27
N MET A 70 3.07 -9.12 16.96
CA MET A 70 3.06 -9.50 18.38
C MET A 70 3.43 -10.97 18.60
N GLU A 71 3.12 -11.86 17.64
CA GLU A 71 3.49 -13.29 17.70
C GLU A 71 4.98 -13.54 17.36
N ASP A 72 5.58 -12.69 16.53
CA ASP A 72 7.02 -12.73 16.16
C ASP A 72 7.95 -12.15 17.26
N SER A 73 7.43 -11.66 18.39
CA SER A 73 8.17 -10.92 19.44
C SER A 73 8.22 -11.64 20.78
#